data_AF-A0A366D1P7-F1
#
_entry.id   AF-A0A366D1P7-F1
#
_cell.length_a   1.000
_cell.length_b   1.000
_cell.length_c   1.000
_cell.angle_alpha   90.00
_cell.angle_beta   90.00
_cell.angle_gamma   90.00
#
_symmetry.space_group_name_H-M   'P 1'
#
loop_
_entity.id
_entity.type
_entity.pdbx_description
1 polymer ?
#
loop_
_entity_poly.entity_id
_entity_poly.type
_entity_poly.pdbx_seq_one_letter_code
_entity_poly.pdbx_strand_id
1 'polypeptide(L)'
;MSIFRSGLLLVTLFLSACSMPIFSPQPDATDQVKDSATDLITPNQQVVIEEPAKATGYAEDLADLNKYQQSAEKHYQALNTRLGSANKPPRIIEADLLSREALQASIQQLRTYISQTNTELAALDARVGERQQMPISGDLVRLFLSETTVNEAVGSFKAQPLIGQWVRGESRVIRLKDNFLFESPNSEDVTITFSERYQILINGQVVMTVSPQRAKNSAKFQVPTQDQGGSLIGKLDYRLVNN
;
A
#
# COMPACT_ATOMS: atom_id res chain seq x y z
N MET A 1 -6.26 -44.58 41.66
CA MET A 1 -7.55 -44.98 41.06
C MET A 1 -7.93 -43.97 39.98
N SER A 2 -8.25 -44.45 38.77
CA SER A 2 -8.79 -43.78 37.55
C SER A 2 -8.02 -42.57 37.01
N ILE A 3 -7.40 -42.51 35.82
CA ILE A 3 -7.62 -43.07 34.46
C ILE A 3 -8.98 -42.70 33.83
N PHE A 4 -8.94 -41.81 32.84
CA PHE A 4 -9.70 -41.77 31.56
C PHE A 4 -8.96 -40.77 30.64
N ARG A 5 -8.10 -41.19 29.69
CA ARG A 5 -8.33 -41.77 28.35
C ARG A 5 -9.12 -40.88 27.38
N SER A 6 -8.35 -40.19 26.53
CA SER A 6 -8.39 -40.18 25.06
C SER A 6 -9.74 -40.18 24.34
N GLY A 7 -10.03 -39.08 23.65
CA GLY A 7 -11.05 -38.98 22.61
C GLY A 7 -10.54 -38.16 21.43
N LEU A 8 -9.86 -38.83 20.51
CA LEU A 8 -9.44 -38.32 19.19
C LEU A 8 -10.68 -38.34 18.28
N LEU A 9 -11.09 -37.21 17.71
CA LEU A 9 -12.03 -37.17 16.59
C LEU A 9 -11.39 -36.45 15.42
N LEU A 10 -10.97 -37.28 14.48
CA LEU A 10 -10.40 -36.94 13.19
C LEU A 10 -11.56 -36.99 12.19
N VAL A 11 -11.96 -35.84 11.64
CA VAL A 11 -12.90 -35.78 10.51
C VAL A 11 -12.24 -35.00 9.38
N THR A 12 -11.60 -35.76 8.51
CA THR A 12 -11.22 -35.35 7.16
C THR A 12 -12.45 -35.42 6.25
N LEU A 13 -12.87 -34.28 5.70
CA LEU A 13 -13.74 -34.22 4.54
C LEU A 13 -13.01 -33.47 3.43
N PHE A 14 -12.24 -34.22 2.64
CA PHE A 14 -11.95 -33.89 1.25
C PHE A 14 -13.12 -34.39 0.40
N LEU A 15 -13.59 -33.56 -0.54
CA LEU A 15 -14.44 -33.79 -1.73
C LEU A 15 -15.00 -32.39 -2.07
N SER A 16 -14.93 -31.78 -3.26
CA SER A 16 -14.53 -32.19 -4.60
C SER A 16 -14.31 -30.93 -5.45
N ALA A 17 -13.54 -31.08 -6.51
CA ALA A 17 -13.35 -30.12 -7.59
C ALA A 17 -14.56 -30.05 -8.55
N CYS A 18 -14.44 -29.12 -9.53
CA CYS A 18 -15.26 -28.92 -10.74
C CYS A 18 -16.50 -28.03 -10.53
N SER A 19 -16.68 -26.89 -11.21
CA SER A 19 -16.67 -26.76 -12.67
C SER A 19 -16.43 -25.31 -13.13
N MET A 20 -15.48 -25.10 -14.06
CA MET A 20 -15.51 -23.96 -14.98
C MET A 20 -16.32 -24.35 -16.21
N PRO A 21 -17.16 -23.46 -16.78
CA PRO A 21 -17.74 -23.71 -18.09
C PRO A 21 -16.69 -23.53 -19.19
N ILE A 22 -16.60 -24.56 -20.03
CA ILE A 22 -15.84 -24.61 -21.28
C ILE A 22 -16.55 -23.71 -22.30
N PHE A 23 -15.85 -22.72 -22.84
CA PHE A 23 -16.26 -22.03 -24.06
C PHE A 23 -15.43 -22.60 -25.21
N SER A 24 -16.05 -23.46 -26.04
CA SER A 24 -15.46 -23.90 -27.31
C SER A 24 -15.90 -22.94 -28.42
N PRO A 25 -14.98 -22.48 -29.27
CA PRO A 25 -15.31 -21.70 -30.47
C PRO A 25 -15.61 -22.65 -31.63
N GLN A 26 -16.53 -22.29 -32.53
CA GLN A 26 -16.41 -22.75 -33.91
C GLN A 26 -17.01 -21.74 -34.92
N PRO A 27 -16.39 -21.58 -36.11
CA PRO A 27 -16.65 -20.52 -37.07
C PRO A 27 -17.44 -21.00 -38.31
N ASP A 28 -17.57 -20.06 -39.26
CA ASP A 28 -17.88 -20.22 -40.69
C ASP A 28 -19.31 -20.61 -41.06
N ALA A 29 -19.90 -20.18 -42.18
CA ALA A 29 -19.66 -19.14 -43.16
C ALA A 29 -20.86 -19.19 -44.14
N THR A 30 -21.08 -18.06 -44.85
CA THR A 30 -21.59 -17.94 -46.23
C THR A 30 -22.98 -18.49 -46.61
N ASP A 31 -23.82 -17.59 -47.14
CA ASP A 31 -24.12 -17.50 -48.58
C ASP A 31 -24.68 -16.09 -48.88
N GLN A 32 -23.97 -15.25 -49.65
CA GLN A 32 -24.10 -15.03 -51.11
C GLN A 32 -25.52 -14.57 -51.51
N VAL A 33 -25.71 -13.45 -52.21
CA VAL A 33 -25.59 -13.38 -53.68
C VAL A 33 -25.78 -11.93 -54.22
N LYS A 34 -24.88 -11.55 -55.16
CA LYS A 34 -24.99 -10.66 -56.35
C LYS A 34 -25.27 -9.16 -56.21
N ASP A 35 -24.29 -8.33 -56.58
CA ASP A 35 -23.90 -7.85 -57.93
C ASP A 35 -24.76 -6.67 -58.42
N SER A 36 -24.14 -5.48 -58.46
CA SER A 36 -24.14 -4.61 -59.64
C SER A 36 -23.07 -3.53 -59.49
N ALA A 37 -22.07 -3.57 -60.38
CA ALA A 37 -21.19 -2.45 -60.66
C ALA A 37 -21.97 -1.35 -61.41
N THR A 38 -21.55 -0.08 -61.27
CA THR A 38 -20.99 0.77 -62.35
C THR A 38 -20.94 2.25 -61.90
N ASP A 39 -19.72 2.80 -61.92
CA ASP A 39 -19.27 4.16 -62.28
C ASP A 39 -19.41 5.44 -61.42
N LEU A 40 -18.30 6.22 -61.52
CA LEU A 40 -18.11 7.69 -61.47
C LEU A 40 -17.55 8.37 -60.18
N ILE A 41 -16.21 8.43 -60.10
CA ILE A 41 -15.31 9.61 -59.99
C ILE A 41 -15.81 10.90 -59.23
N THR A 42 -15.27 11.08 -58.00
CA THR A 42 -14.60 12.30 -57.41
C THR A 42 -15.43 13.54 -57.00
N PRO A 43 -14.99 14.42 -56.06
CA PRO A 43 -14.40 14.26 -54.72
C PRO A 43 -15.23 14.99 -53.62
N ASN A 44 -14.72 14.99 -52.38
CA ASN A 44 -14.99 15.97 -51.33
C ASN A 44 -16.19 15.70 -50.41
N GLN A 45 -16.00 14.81 -49.44
CA GLN A 45 -16.74 14.88 -48.18
C GLN A 45 -15.77 15.22 -47.07
N GLN A 46 -16.03 16.40 -46.49
CA GLN A 46 -15.41 16.91 -45.28
C GLN A 46 -15.37 15.80 -44.23
N VAL A 47 -14.17 15.53 -43.71
CA VAL A 47 -14.00 14.88 -42.42
C VAL A 47 -14.70 15.78 -41.42
N VAL A 48 -15.93 15.41 -41.05
CA VAL A 48 -16.57 15.91 -39.85
C VAL A 48 -15.69 15.41 -38.72
N ILE A 49 -14.83 16.29 -38.21
CA ILE A 49 -14.24 16.10 -36.90
C ILE A 49 -15.43 16.25 -35.96
N GLU A 50 -16.00 15.12 -35.55
CA GLU A 50 -16.92 15.10 -34.41
C GLU A 50 -16.15 15.69 -33.23
N GLU A 51 -16.56 16.89 -32.85
CA GLU A 51 -16.21 17.51 -31.58
C GLU A 51 -16.52 16.48 -30.49
N PRO A 52 -15.54 16.08 -29.65
CA PRO A 52 -15.80 15.07 -28.64
C PRO A 52 -16.95 15.56 -27.77
N ALA A 53 -18.05 14.82 -27.80
CA ALA A 53 -19.25 15.14 -27.04
C ALA A 53 -18.86 15.42 -25.59
N LYS A 54 -19.10 16.65 -25.15
CA LYS A 54 -18.82 17.13 -23.79
C LYS A 54 -19.41 16.14 -22.79
N ALA A 55 -18.52 15.44 -22.09
CA ALA A 55 -18.80 14.46 -21.05
C ALA A 55 -19.74 15.04 -19.98
N THR A 56 -21.02 14.69 -20.06
CA THR A 56 -22.01 15.02 -19.01
C THR A 56 -22.68 13.78 -18.43
N GLY A 57 -22.18 12.57 -18.74
CA GLY A 57 -22.86 11.30 -18.43
C GLY A 57 -22.20 10.37 -17.40
N TYR A 58 -20.99 10.64 -16.91
CA TYR A 58 -20.24 9.66 -16.09
C TYR A 58 -19.42 10.27 -14.94
N ALA A 59 -19.96 11.32 -14.30
CA ALA A 59 -19.36 11.95 -13.14
C ALA A 59 -19.08 10.97 -11.97
N GLU A 60 -19.92 9.95 -11.81
CA GLU A 60 -19.72 8.89 -10.82
C GLU A 60 -18.47 8.05 -11.14
N ASP A 61 -18.28 7.64 -12.39
CA ASP A 61 -17.09 6.88 -12.81
C ASP A 61 -15.81 7.71 -12.60
N LEU A 62 -15.85 9.04 -12.81
CA LEU A 62 -14.72 9.94 -12.53
C LEU A 62 -14.42 10.06 -11.04
N ALA A 63 -15.46 10.13 -10.19
CA ALA A 63 -15.30 10.13 -8.74
C ALA A 63 -14.70 8.79 -8.24
N ASP A 64 -15.18 7.68 -8.80
CA ASP A 64 -14.66 6.34 -8.52
C ASP A 64 -13.19 6.22 -8.94
N LEU A 65 -12.83 6.71 -10.12
CA LEU A 65 -11.44 6.76 -10.57
C LEU A 65 -10.56 7.49 -9.55
N ASN A 66 -10.93 8.70 -9.15
CA ASN A 66 -10.17 9.49 -8.18
C ASN A 66 -9.99 8.74 -6.84
N LYS A 67 -11.06 8.10 -6.36
CA LYS A 67 -11.02 7.26 -5.15
C LYS A 67 -10.04 6.09 -5.31
N TYR A 68 -10.07 5.38 -6.44
CA TYR A 68 -9.15 4.27 -6.69
C TYR A 68 -7.71 4.73 -6.90
N GLN A 69 -7.47 5.90 -7.49
CA GLN A 69 -6.13 6.49 -7.59
C GLN A 69 -5.54 6.80 -6.21
N GLN A 70 -6.31 7.48 -5.37
CA GLN A 70 -5.91 7.77 -3.99
C GLN A 70 -5.68 6.49 -3.18
N SER A 71 -6.55 5.49 -3.35
CA SER A 71 -6.38 4.19 -2.70
C SER A 71 -5.12 3.48 -3.19
N ALA A 72 -4.88 3.43 -4.49
CA ALA A 72 -3.70 2.80 -5.09
C ALA A 72 -2.41 3.47 -4.58
N GLU A 73 -2.39 4.80 -4.47
CA GLU A 73 -1.26 5.53 -3.91
C GLU A 73 -1.01 5.18 -2.43
N LYS A 74 -2.07 5.09 -1.61
CA LYS A 74 -1.93 4.67 -0.20
C LYS A 74 -1.35 3.26 -0.07
N HIS A 75 -1.82 2.32 -0.89
CA HIS A 75 -1.34 0.94 -0.90
C HIS A 75 0.12 0.87 -1.37
N TYR A 76 0.45 1.61 -2.44
CA TYR A 76 1.81 1.77 -2.92
C TYR A 76 2.74 2.29 -1.82
N GLN A 77 2.39 3.38 -1.16
CA GLN A 77 3.22 3.99 -0.11
C GLN A 77 3.45 3.03 1.06
N ALA A 78 2.40 2.32 1.50
CA ALA A 78 2.50 1.32 2.56
C ALA A 78 3.47 0.19 2.17
N LEU A 79 3.29 -0.40 0.98
CA LEU A 79 4.16 -1.49 0.51
C LEU A 79 5.59 -1.01 0.27
N ASN A 80 5.75 0.13 -0.41
CA ASN A 80 7.06 0.72 -0.72
C ASN A 80 7.84 1.06 0.54
N THR A 81 7.21 1.63 1.56
CA THR A 81 7.88 1.94 2.84
C THR A 81 8.37 0.68 3.54
N ARG A 82 7.57 -0.41 3.50
CA ARG A 82 7.93 -1.66 4.18
C ARG A 82 8.94 -2.51 3.39
N LEU A 83 8.87 -2.55 2.06
CA LEU A 83 9.82 -3.29 1.21
C LEU A 83 11.06 -2.47 0.81
N GLY A 84 10.98 -1.14 0.87
CA GLY A 84 11.94 -0.18 0.33
C GLY A 84 11.92 -0.03 -1.20
N SER A 85 11.11 -0.82 -1.89
CA SER A 85 10.81 -0.68 -3.33
C SER A 85 9.53 -1.44 -3.65
N ALA A 86 8.57 -0.78 -4.27
CA ALA A 86 7.36 -1.41 -4.80
C ALA A 86 7.07 -0.92 -6.23
N ASN A 87 6.26 -1.68 -6.97
CA ASN A 87 5.79 -1.27 -8.29
C ASN A 87 4.84 -0.07 -8.14
N LYS A 88 5.06 0.98 -8.93
CA LYS A 88 4.21 2.17 -8.93
C LYS A 88 2.81 1.85 -9.44
N PRO A 89 1.77 2.58 -8.97
CA PRO A 89 0.42 2.39 -9.49
C PRO A 89 0.32 2.78 -10.97
N PRO A 90 -0.64 2.20 -11.71
CA PRO A 90 -0.96 2.62 -13.08
C PRO A 90 -1.22 4.13 -13.15
N ARG A 91 -0.60 4.83 -14.12
CA ARG A 91 -0.76 6.27 -14.30
C ARG A 91 -1.86 6.55 -15.31
N ILE A 92 -2.87 7.30 -14.90
CA ILE A 92 -4.01 7.69 -15.74
C ILE A 92 -3.99 9.23 -15.83
N ILE A 93 -3.80 9.74 -17.04
CA ILE A 93 -3.68 11.18 -17.34
C ILE A 93 -4.92 11.59 -18.13
N GLU A 94 -5.39 12.82 -17.93
CA GLU A 94 -6.52 13.40 -18.69
C GLU A 94 -7.80 12.54 -18.62
N ALA A 95 -8.17 12.13 -17.40
CA ALA A 95 -9.33 11.27 -17.15
C ALA A 95 -10.64 11.79 -17.77
N ASP A 96 -10.80 13.11 -17.82
CA ASP A 96 -11.99 13.76 -18.38
C ASP A 96 -12.10 13.64 -19.91
N LEU A 97 -10.99 13.27 -20.58
CA LEU A 97 -10.94 13.05 -22.03
C LEU A 97 -11.14 11.58 -22.41
N LEU A 98 -11.18 10.67 -21.43
CA LEU A 98 -11.39 9.25 -21.67
C LEU A 98 -12.85 8.96 -22.03
N SER A 99 -13.04 8.02 -22.96
CA SER A 99 -14.36 7.40 -23.14
C SER A 99 -14.77 6.66 -21.86
N ARG A 100 -16.08 6.49 -21.65
CA ARG A 100 -16.59 5.75 -20.47
C ARG A 100 -16.01 4.34 -20.36
N GLU A 101 -15.85 3.64 -21.48
CA GLU A 101 -15.23 2.31 -21.52
C GLU A 101 -13.76 2.34 -21.08
N ALA A 102 -12.98 3.31 -21.58
CA ALA A 102 -11.58 3.48 -21.18
C ALA A 102 -11.45 3.87 -19.69
N LEU A 103 -12.39 4.66 -19.17
CA LEU A 103 -12.47 5.02 -17.76
C LEU A 103 -12.73 3.79 -16.89
N GLN A 104 -13.68 2.94 -17.27
CA GLN A 104 -13.98 1.69 -16.57
C GLN A 104 -12.81 0.70 -16.61
N ALA A 105 -12.14 0.57 -17.76
CA ALA A 105 -10.93 -0.24 -17.87
C ALA A 105 -9.82 0.27 -16.94
N SER A 106 -9.64 1.59 -16.84
CA SER A 106 -8.66 2.23 -15.96
C SER A 106 -8.98 1.99 -14.48
N ILE A 107 -10.25 2.10 -14.09
CA ILE A 107 -10.72 1.73 -12.74
C ILE A 107 -10.41 0.26 -12.45
N GLN A 108 -10.65 -0.64 -13.41
CA GLN A 108 -10.39 -2.06 -13.23
C GLN A 108 -8.89 -2.37 -13.09
N GLN A 109 -8.02 -1.65 -13.80
CA GLN A 109 -6.57 -1.74 -13.64
C GLN A 109 -6.13 -1.32 -12.22
N LEU A 110 -6.66 -0.21 -11.70
CA LEU A 110 -6.37 0.23 -10.33
C LEU A 110 -6.88 -0.77 -9.29
N ARG A 111 -8.08 -1.33 -9.47
CA ARG A 111 -8.62 -2.39 -8.58
C ARG A 111 -7.70 -3.62 -8.56
N THR A 112 -7.24 -4.05 -9.74
CA THR A 112 -6.31 -5.18 -9.87
C THR A 112 -4.99 -4.90 -9.15
N TYR A 113 -4.42 -3.71 -9.37
CA TYR A 113 -3.21 -3.26 -8.68
C TYR A 113 -3.36 -3.26 -7.15
N ILE A 114 -4.48 -2.71 -6.64
CA ILE A 114 -4.78 -2.68 -5.21
C ILE A 114 -4.89 -4.11 -4.65
N SER A 115 -5.58 -5.01 -5.36
CA SER A 115 -5.72 -6.41 -4.95
C SER A 115 -4.36 -7.12 -4.86
N GLN A 116 -3.48 -6.91 -5.84
CA GLN A 116 -2.12 -7.47 -5.85
C GLN A 116 -1.30 -6.91 -4.68
N THR A 117 -1.33 -5.59 -4.50
CA THR A 117 -0.60 -4.92 -3.41
C THR A 117 -1.09 -5.40 -2.03
N ASN A 118 -2.39 -5.60 -1.85
CA ASN A 118 -2.95 -6.17 -0.62
C ASN A 118 -2.50 -7.59 -0.36
N THR A 119 -2.38 -8.41 -1.41
CA THR A 119 -1.85 -9.77 -1.29
C THR A 119 -0.40 -9.75 -0.81
N GLU A 120 0.42 -8.84 -1.35
CA GLU A 120 1.80 -8.67 -0.92
C GLU A 120 1.94 -8.15 0.52
N LEU A 121 1.08 -7.19 0.92
CA LEU A 121 1.02 -6.69 2.29
C LEU A 121 0.63 -7.81 3.27
N ALA A 122 -0.38 -8.61 2.94
CA ALA A 122 -0.80 -9.75 3.76
C ALA A 122 0.31 -10.81 3.90
N ALA A 123 1.05 -11.10 2.82
CA ALA A 123 2.21 -11.98 2.86
C ALA A 123 3.36 -11.40 3.71
N LEU A 124 3.49 -10.07 3.76
CA LEU A 124 4.45 -9.41 4.64
C LEU A 124 4.02 -9.46 6.11
N ASP A 125 2.73 -9.29 6.39
CA ASP A 125 2.18 -9.42 7.75
C ASP A 125 2.33 -10.84 8.30
N ALA A 126 2.12 -11.86 7.47
CA ALA A 126 2.38 -13.26 7.84
C ALA A 126 3.85 -13.48 8.24
N ARG A 127 4.80 -12.97 7.44
CA ARG A 127 6.24 -13.03 7.74
C ARG A 127 6.60 -12.30 9.04
N VAL A 128 5.99 -11.14 9.28
CA VAL A 128 6.14 -10.40 10.55
C VAL A 128 5.66 -11.28 11.72
N GLY A 129 4.51 -11.93 11.58
CA GLY A 129 3.98 -12.86 12.59
C GLY A 129 4.91 -14.05 12.88
N GLU A 130 5.50 -14.66 11.85
CA GLU A 130 6.50 -15.72 12.00
C GLU A 130 7.74 -15.23 12.75
N ARG A 131 8.29 -14.07 12.38
CA ARG A 131 9.46 -13.46 13.02
C ARG A 131 9.19 -13.03 14.46
N GLN A 132 7.95 -12.68 14.80
CA GLN A 132 7.58 -12.40 16.20
C GLN A 132 7.69 -13.64 17.08
N GLN A 133 7.40 -14.83 16.53
CA GLN A 133 7.45 -16.09 17.27
C GLN A 133 8.87 -16.65 17.36
N MET A 134 9.64 -16.54 16.27
CA MET A 134 10.99 -17.10 16.17
C MET A 134 11.94 -16.09 15.51
N PRO A 135 12.28 -14.97 16.18
CA PRO A 135 13.14 -13.97 15.58
C PRO A 135 14.56 -14.49 15.43
N ILE A 136 15.17 -14.27 14.26
CA ILE A 136 16.61 -14.41 14.09
C ILE A 136 17.31 -13.06 14.35
N SER A 137 18.65 -13.08 14.48
CA SER A 137 19.41 -11.85 14.70
C SER A 137 19.08 -10.79 13.64
N GLY A 138 18.69 -9.60 14.10
CA GLY A 138 18.30 -8.49 13.22
C GLY A 138 16.83 -8.45 12.83
N ASP A 139 16.02 -9.47 13.13
CA ASP A 139 14.58 -9.42 12.88
C ASP A 139 13.82 -8.63 13.95
N LEU A 140 14.34 -8.57 15.18
CA LEU A 140 13.71 -7.86 16.28
C LEU A 140 14.66 -6.80 16.83
N VAL A 141 14.20 -5.56 16.84
CA VAL A 141 14.94 -4.43 17.41
C VAL A 141 14.12 -3.72 18.46
N ARG A 142 14.78 -3.34 19.55
CA ARG A 142 14.24 -2.39 20.50
C ARG A 142 14.65 -1.00 20.06
N LEU A 143 13.66 -0.16 19.76
CA LEU A 143 13.87 1.24 19.45
C LEU A 143 13.64 2.08 20.70
N PHE A 144 14.51 3.05 20.92
CA PHE A 144 14.37 4.10 21.91
C PHE A 144 14.41 5.44 21.18
N LEU A 145 13.26 6.09 21.14
CA LEU A 145 13.10 7.45 20.66
C LEU A 145 13.31 8.38 21.86
N SER A 146 14.33 9.23 21.80
CA SER A 146 14.54 10.23 22.85
C SER A 146 13.40 11.26 22.88
N GLU A 147 13.47 12.18 23.84
CA GLU A 147 12.71 13.43 23.76
C GLU A 147 12.85 14.01 22.34
N THR A 148 11.71 14.22 21.69
CA THR A 148 11.61 14.65 20.29
C THR A 148 10.89 15.97 20.27
N THR A 149 11.50 16.99 19.66
CA THR A 149 10.86 18.28 19.45
C THR A 149 9.98 18.18 18.21
N VAL A 150 8.69 18.47 18.38
CA VAL A 150 7.73 18.62 17.29
C VAL A 150 7.57 20.11 17.03
N ASN A 151 7.88 20.55 15.81
CA ASN A 151 7.69 21.92 15.35
C ASN A 151 6.58 21.94 14.29
N GLU A 152 5.50 22.64 14.58
CA GLU A 152 4.38 22.88 13.66
C GLU A 152 4.20 24.38 13.43
N ALA A 153 3.38 24.75 12.45
CA ALA A 153 3.11 26.16 12.15
C ALA A 153 2.50 26.93 13.33
N VAL A 154 1.71 26.24 14.18
CA VAL A 154 0.96 26.83 15.29
C VAL A 154 1.72 26.78 16.63
N GLY A 155 2.85 26.10 16.71
CA GLY A 155 3.63 25.98 17.93
C GLY A 155 4.66 24.85 17.90
N SER A 156 5.40 24.71 19.00
CA SER A 156 6.33 23.58 19.18
C SER A 156 6.13 22.97 20.56
N PHE A 157 6.30 21.66 20.65
CA PHE A 157 6.25 20.94 21.92
C PHE A 157 7.31 19.83 21.98
N LYS A 158 7.63 19.38 23.18
CA LYS A 158 8.58 18.30 23.41
C LYS A 158 7.83 17.03 23.76
N ALA A 159 7.92 16.04 22.89
CA ALA A 159 7.26 14.77 23.10
C ALA A 159 7.98 13.90 24.14
N GLN A 160 7.21 13.13 24.89
CA GLN A 160 7.74 12.11 25.80
C GLN A 160 8.64 11.10 25.06
N PRO A 161 9.76 10.65 25.66
CA PRO A 161 10.54 9.56 25.10
C PRO A 161 9.71 8.29 24.94
N LEU A 162 9.98 7.53 23.88
CA LEU A 162 9.28 6.28 23.61
C LEU A 162 10.25 5.12 23.54
N ILE A 163 9.79 3.96 24.02
CA ILE A 163 10.50 2.70 23.87
C ILE A 163 9.53 1.64 23.38
N GLY A 164 9.98 0.84 22.42
CA GLY A 164 9.18 -0.25 21.89
C GLY A 164 10.02 -1.24 21.11
N GLN A 165 9.41 -2.34 20.71
CA GLN A 165 10.04 -3.35 19.87
C GLN A 165 9.39 -3.36 18.50
N TRP A 166 10.22 -3.44 17.46
CA TRP A 166 9.80 -3.52 16.07
C TRP A 166 10.37 -4.76 15.44
N VAL A 167 9.51 -5.43 14.68
CA VAL A 167 9.88 -6.60 13.90
C VAL A 167 10.17 -6.16 12.47
N ARG A 168 11.14 -6.79 11.82
CA ARG A 168 11.46 -6.49 10.42
C ARG A 168 10.25 -6.72 9.54
N GLY A 169 9.95 -5.75 8.70
CA GLY A 169 8.76 -5.69 7.85
C GLY A 169 7.57 -4.97 8.49
N GLU A 170 7.66 -4.53 9.74
CA GLU A 170 6.56 -3.91 10.49
C GLU A 170 6.51 -2.39 10.33
N SER A 171 5.29 -1.84 10.33
CA SER A 171 5.03 -0.39 10.41
C SER A 171 3.96 -0.11 11.46
N ARG A 172 4.17 0.91 12.30
CA ARG A 172 3.21 1.32 13.34
C ARG A 172 3.08 2.83 13.39
N VAL A 173 1.86 3.31 13.63
CA VAL A 173 1.59 4.70 13.99
C VAL A 173 1.61 4.81 15.51
N ILE A 174 2.36 5.79 16.03
CA ILE A 174 2.41 6.10 17.45
C ILE A 174 2.06 7.58 17.63
N ARG A 175 1.26 7.88 18.64
CA ARG A 175 0.97 9.26 19.01
C ARG A 175 2.04 9.80 19.96
N LEU A 176 2.82 10.76 19.50
CA LEU A 176 3.70 11.57 20.32
C LEU A 176 2.83 12.54 21.14
N LYS A 177 2.96 12.50 22.45
CA LYS A 177 2.27 13.43 23.36
C LYS A 177 3.29 14.35 24.01
N ASP A 178 2.91 15.60 24.17
CA ASP A 178 3.68 16.58 24.93
C ASP A 178 4.01 16.08 26.34
N ASN A 179 5.20 16.43 26.82
CA ASN A 179 5.80 15.93 28.07
C ASN A 179 5.24 16.62 29.33
N PHE A 180 3.98 17.04 29.30
CA PHE A 180 3.32 17.64 30.46
C PHE A 180 2.60 16.60 31.30
N LEU A 181 2.59 16.78 32.63
CA LEU A 181 2.10 15.80 33.62
C LEU A 181 0.56 15.63 33.63
N PHE A 182 -0.17 16.42 32.85
CA PHE A 182 -1.64 16.40 32.71
C PHE A 182 -2.01 16.41 31.22
N GLU A 183 -3.23 16.00 30.85
CA GLU A 183 -3.70 15.89 29.46
C GLU A 183 -3.30 17.11 28.63
N SER A 184 -2.25 16.96 27.81
CA SER A 184 -1.81 18.03 26.91
C SER A 184 -2.69 18.01 25.66
N PRO A 185 -3.13 19.18 25.18
CA PRO A 185 -3.86 19.26 23.92
C PRO A 185 -2.99 18.95 22.70
N ASN A 186 -1.65 18.99 22.84
CA ASN A 186 -0.73 18.84 21.74
C ASN A 186 -0.30 17.39 21.55
N SER A 187 -0.49 16.87 20.35
CA SER A 187 -0.02 15.55 19.96
C SER A 187 0.24 15.47 18.47
N GLU A 188 1.19 14.64 18.08
CA GLU A 188 1.54 14.41 16.68
C GLU A 188 1.65 12.90 16.41
N ASP A 189 1.07 12.44 15.30
CA ASP A 189 1.15 11.03 14.91
C ASP A 189 2.43 10.78 14.12
N VAL A 190 3.23 9.81 14.57
CA VAL A 190 4.48 9.40 13.91
C VAL A 190 4.37 7.97 13.41
N THR A 191 4.72 7.74 12.16
CA THR A 191 4.84 6.39 11.59
C THR A 191 6.28 5.93 11.68
N ILE A 192 6.52 4.86 12.44
CA ILE A 192 7.83 4.19 12.49
C ILE A 192 7.73 2.85 11.76
N THR A 193 8.59 2.67 10.76
CA THR A 193 8.68 1.44 9.97
C THR A 193 10.06 0.82 10.12
N PHE A 194 10.13 -0.48 10.37
CA PHE A 194 11.33 -1.27 10.20
C PHE A 194 11.20 -2.08 8.92
N SER A 195 11.84 -1.64 7.83
CA SER A 195 11.65 -2.23 6.50
C SER A 195 12.40 -3.55 6.32
N GLU A 196 12.01 -4.33 5.31
CA GLU A 196 12.70 -5.55 4.89
C GLU A 196 14.18 -5.32 4.55
N ARG A 197 14.54 -4.09 4.19
CA ARG A 197 15.91 -3.66 3.86
C ARG A 197 16.76 -3.33 5.09
N TYR A 198 16.29 -3.69 6.27
CA TYR A 198 16.90 -3.34 7.55
C TYR A 198 17.00 -1.83 7.78
N GLN A 199 16.07 -1.04 7.28
CA GLN A 199 16.06 0.41 7.49
C GLN A 199 14.98 0.78 8.50
N ILE A 200 15.30 1.72 9.39
CA ILE A 200 14.28 2.39 10.19
C ILE A 200 13.88 3.67 9.48
N LEU A 201 12.59 3.80 9.23
CA LEU A 201 11.99 4.97 8.62
C LEU A 201 11.07 5.66 9.64
N ILE A 202 11.11 6.98 9.66
CA ILE A 202 10.15 7.83 10.39
C ILE A 202 9.42 8.68 9.36
N ASN A 203 8.09 8.60 9.32
CA ASN A 203 7.24 9.27 8.33
C ASN A 203 7.73 9.06 6.88
N GLY A 204 8.14 7.83 6.56
CA GLY A 204 8.63 7.45 5.23
C GLY A 204 10.07 7.87 4.91
N GLN A 205 10.76 8.60 5.79
CA GLN A 205 12.17 8.98 5.60
C GLN A 205 13.11 8.03 6.33
N VAL A 206 14.14 7.54 5.63
CA VAL A 206 15.16 6.67 6.21
C VAL A 206 15.99 7.44 7.22
N VAL A 207 15.97 7.00 8.47
CA VAL A 207 16.73 7.60 9.58
C VAL A 207 18.02 6.81 9.85
N MET A 208 17.99 5.49 9.72
CA MET A 208 19.14 4.64 9.99
C MET A 208 19.00 3.25 9.37
N THR A 209 20.13 2.54 9.27
CA THR A 209 20.19 1.12 8.91
C THR A 209 20.57 0.27 10.13
N VAL A 210 19.79 -0.77 10.36
CA VAL A 210 20.05 -1.84 11.34
C VAL A 210 21.04 -2.82 10.73
N SER A 211 22.06 -3.18 11.50
CA SER A 211 22.96 -4.27 11.11
C SER A 211 22.70 -5.46 12.03
N PRO A 212 22.40 -6.66 11.48
CA PRO A 212 22.27 -7.88 12.27
C PRO A 212 23.52 -8.26 13.08
N GLN A 213 24.67 -7.63 12.77
CA GLN A 213 25.96 -7.88 13.42
C GLN A 213 26.33 -6.80 14.44
N ARG A 214 25.57 -5.71 14.52
CA ARG A 214 25.85 -4.60 15.44
C ARG A 214 24.77 -4.56 16.51
N ALA A 215 25.16 -4.89 17.75
CA ALA A 215 24.23 -4.98 18.87
C ALA A 215 23.44 -3.69 19.16
N LYS A 216 24.01 -2.51 18.87
CA LYS A 216 23.34 -1.21 19.06
C LYS A 216 23.88 -0.14 18.12
N ASN A 217 23.04 0.83 17.77
CA ASN A 217 23.46 2.04 17.08
C ASN A 217 22.55 3.21 17.46
N SER A 218 22.95 4.42 17.06
CA SER A 218 22.19 5.63 17.30
C SER A 218 22.30 6.60 16.12
N ALA A 219 21.24 7.34 15.83
CA ALA A 219 21.26 8.43 14.86
C ALA A 219 20.43 9.61 15.36
N LYS A 220 20.86 10.82 15.03
CA LYS A 220 20.00 12.01 15.09
C LYS A 220 19.14 12.03 13.84
N PHE A 221 17.93 12.57 13.94
CA PHE A 221 17.05 12.73 12.80
C PHE A 221 16.36 14.09 12.82
N GLN A 222 16.02 14.54 11.61
CA GLN A 222 15.10 15.62 11.35
C GLN A 222 14.26 15.17 10.16
N VAL A 223 12.97 14.94 10.39
CA VAL A 223 12.02 14.45 9.38
C VAL A 223 10.76 15.31 9.40
N PRO A 224 9.98 15.40 8.31
CA PRO A 224 8.72 16.13 8.33
C PRO A 224 7.68 15.44 9.23
N THR A 225 6.70 16.22 9.70
CA THR A 225 5.44 15.71 10.24
C THR A 225 4.67 14.93 9.17
N GLN A 226 3.65 14.15 9.56
CA GLN A 226 2.90 13.34 8.59
C GLN A 226 2.22 14.19 7.50
N ASP A 227 1.71 15.36 7.89
CA ASP A 227 1.04 16.32 7.00
C ASP A 227 2.03 17.19 6.21
N GLN A 228 3.34 17.05 6.46
CA GLN A 228 4.41 17.86 5.89
C GLN A 228 4.36 19.36 6.28
N GLY A 229 3.52 19.73 7.25
CA GLY A 229 3.38 21.10 7.75
C GLY A 229 4.42 21.52 8.79
N GLY A 230 5.28 20.59 9.21
CA GLY A 230 6.21 20.77 10.32
C GLY A 230 7.42 19.83 10.27
N SER A 231 8.13 19.72 11.40
CA SER A 231 9.28 18.82 11.55
C SER A 231 9.37 18.16 12.92
N LEU A 232 9.85 16.92 12.91
CA LEU A 232 10.22 16.13 14.08
C LEU A 232 11.75 16.10 14.18
N ILE A 233 12.29 16.56 15.30
CA ILE A 233 13.74 16.59 15.55
C ILE A 233 14.05 15.81 16.82
N GLY A 234 14.94 14.82 16.72
CA GLY A 234 15.26 13.99 17.86
C GLY A 234 16.45 13.06 17.64
N LYS A 235 16.58 12.09 18.55
CA LYS A 235 17.56 11.02 18.46
C LYS A 235 16.84 9.68 18.58
N LEU A 236 17.22 8.75 17.71
CA LEU A 236 16.76 7.38 17.75
C LEU A 236 17.95 6.47 18.09
N ASP A 237 17.74 5.53 18.98
CA ASP A 237 18.66 4.47 19.33
C ASP A 237 18.00 3.11 19.00
N TYR A 238 18.75 2.17 18.45
CA TYR A 238 18.31 0.77 18.38
C TYR A 238 19.24 -0.14 19.18
N ARG A 239 18.65 -1.22 19.69
CA ARG A 239 19.38 -2.39 20.20
C ARG A 239 18.79 -3.65 19.58
N LEU A 240 19.64 -4.58 19.16
CA LEU A 240 19.17 -5.90 18.78
C LEU A 240 18.58 -6.59 20.01
N VAL A 241 17.45 -7.27 19.83
CA VAL A 241 16.91 -8.16 20.84
C VAL A 241 17.48 -9.53 20.55
N ASN A 242 18.37 -10.01 21.43
CA ASN A 242 18.88 -11.36 21.35
C ASN A 242 17.92 -12.29 22.08
N ASN A 243 17.60 -13.42 21.45
CA ASN A 243 16.94 -14.55 22.12
C ASN A 243 17.92 -15.29 23.02
#